data_AF-A0A1X7TSB9-F1
#
_entry.id   AF-A0A1X7TSB9-F1
#
_cell.length_a   1.000
_cell.length_b   1.000
_cell.length_c   1.000
_cell.angle_alpha   90.00
_cell.angle_beta   90.00
_cell.angle_gamma   90.00
#
_symmetry.space_group_name_H-M   'P 1'
#
loop_
_entity.id
_entity.type
_entity.pdbx_description
1 polymer ?
#
loop_
_entity_poly.entity_id
_entity_poly.type
_entity_poly.pdbx_seq_one_letter_code
_entity_poly.pdbx_strand_id
1 'polypeptide(L)'
;FAQIESFTVADLPSDMTIYPQEYKLNCTKIGYQYSYNIRIGFDNTTLASYTGCVNNCPGTVLDIFNYKLRYTVNITWDGMTISSGSISQSTTGDQMYQCVLAVTNQPTRIRSITIKVPDTAPSSLAVVNKTATTITVSWTALDSSDADGFVINVTSDTDTVQTVQVEGSSNNTITLNGLREVTTYSITVRAYQQLLGPPSTISVFTHCQQGGIYFKHNGNCHQNGSYFWDNTVNAVTEAISCVLPGTSLTTGQWVRVADPDDPVDCNSNNANDPFRCTSVTSPDATLNLYLAQGLSGTQEGWYKCCLPTDCSAFSTNIIIANIF
;
A
#
# COMPACT_ATOMS: atom_id res chain seq x y z
N PHE A 1 -35.80 -12.25 37.09
CA PHE A 1 -34.98 -13.01 36.11
C PHE A 1 -34.42 -12.01 35.11
N ALA A 2 -33.17 -12.16 34.66
CA ALA A 2 -32.64 -11.36 33.55
C ALA A 2 -31.82 -12.26 32.61
N GLN A 3 -31.93 -12.03 31.31
CA GLN A 3 -31.27 -12.83 30.28
C GLN A 3 -30.84 -11.97 29.09
N ILE A 4 -29.82 -12.42 28.37
CA ILE A 4 -29.47 -11.88 27.05
C ILE A 4 -30.35 -12.56 26.00
N GLU A 5 -31.28 -11.81 25.44
CA GLU A 5 -32.13 -12.26 24.35
C GLU A 5 -31.29 -12.46 23.08
N SER A 6 -30.54 -11.43 22.69
CA SER A 6 -29.73 -11.43 21.47
C SER A 6 -28.44 -10.59 21.62
N PHE A 7 -27.44 -10.94 20.84
CA PHE A 7 -26.24 -10.13 20.62
C PHE A 7 -25.93 -10.16 19.13
N THR A 8 -26.04 -9.01 18.46
CA THR A 8 -25.97 -8.91 17.00
C THR A 8 -25.07 -7.78 16.57
N VAL A 9 -24.53 -7.89 15.35
CA VAL A 9 -23.83 -6.80 14.66
C VAL A 9 -24.82 -6.14 13.70
N ALA A 10 -24.76 -4.83 13.60
CA ALA A 10 -25.52 -4.03 12.64
C ALA A 10 -24.58 -3.10 11.87
N ASP A 11 -25.03 -2.66 10.70
CA ASP A 11 -24.35 -1.68 9.85
C ASP A 11 -22.95 -2.12 9.39
N LEU A 12 -22.70 -3.43 9.24
CA LEU A 12 -21.47 -3.90 8.59
C LEU A 12 -21.42 -3.39 7.14
N PRO A 13 -20.27 -2.86 6.68
CA PRO A 13 -20.14 -2.36 5.33
C PRO A 13 -20.23 -3.51 4.32
N SER A 14 -21.07 -3.35 3.30
CA SER A 14 -21.11 -4.25 2.14
C SER A 14 -20.09 -3.87 1.08
N ASP A 15 -19.75 -2.58 1.00
CA ASP A 15 -18.71 -2.03 0.13
C ASP A 15 -17.40 -1.97 0.92
N MET A 16 -16.44 -2.80 0.52
CA MET A 16 -15.17 -2.94 1.23
C MET A 16 -14.19 -1.81 0.89
N THR A 17 -14.54 -0.94 -0.05
CA THR A 17 -13.77 0.29 -0.32
C THR A 17 -13.97 1.36 0.75
N ILE A 18 -15.01 1.24 1.59
CA ILE A 18 -15.24 2.15 2.72
C ILE A 18 -14.17 1.92 3.79
N TYR A 19 -13.41 2.98 4.10
CA TYR A 19 -12.32 2.95 5.07
C TYR A 19 -12.21 4.28 5.85
N PRO A 20 -12.14 4.27 7.20
CA PRO A 20 -12.25 3.10 8.09
C PRO A 20 -13.67 2.50 8.08
N GLN A 21 -13.80 1.26 8.53
CA GLN A 21 -15.07 0.54 8.56
C GLN A 21 -15.80 0.77 9.89
N GLU A 22 -17.02 1.29 9.83
CA GLU A 22 -17.83 1.55 11.02
C GLU A 22 -19.01 0.58 11.11
N TYR A 23 -19.27 0.05 12.31
CA TYR A 23 -20.40 -0.85 12.57
C TYR A 23 -20.84 -0.76 14.04
N LYS A 24 -21.94 -1.44 14.38
CA LYS A 24 -22.53 -1.41 15.73
C LYS A 24 -22.70 -2.78 16.33
N LEU A 25 -22.39 -2.92 17.61
CA LEU A 25 -22.70 -4.09 18.42
C LEU A 25 -23.95 -3.81 19.25
N ASN A 26 -24.96 -4.67 19.13
CA ASN A 26 -26.24 -4.53 19.83
C ASN A 26 -26.46 -5.71 20.77
N CYS A 27 -26.41 -5.47 22.08
CA CYS A 27 -26.78 -6.47 23.08
C CYS A 27 -28.17 -6.18 23.66
N THR A 28 -29.09 -7.11 23.46
CA THR A 28 -30.47 -6.99 23.94
C THR A 28 -30.70 -7.87 25.15
N LYS A 29 -31.10 -7.23 26.26
CA LYS A 29 -31.43 -7.87 27.52
C LYS A 29 -32.93 -7.84 27.75
N ILE A 30 -33.48 -8.89 28.35
CA ILE A 30 -34.89 -9.02 28.75
C ILE A 30 -35.01 -9.43 30.22
N GLY A 31 -36.21 -9.28 30.78
CA GLY A 31 -36.56 -9.74 32.12
C GLY A 31 -36.28 -8.71 33.22
N TYR A 32 -37.08 -8.77 34.28
CA TYR A 32 -36.97 -7.86 35.42
C TYR A 32 -35.97 -8.37 36.46
N GLN A 33 -35.04 -7.51 36.87
CA GLN A 33 -34.17 -7.75 38.02
C GLN A 33 -33.81 -6.42 38.68
N TYR A 34 -33.81 -6.40 40.01
CA TYR A 34 -33.57 -5.20 40.81
C TYR A 34 -32.18 -4.58 40.57
N SER A 35 -31.16 -5.41 40.34
CA SER A 35 -29.81 -4.95 40.00
C SER A 35 -29.13 -5.95 39.08
N TYR A 36 -28.42 -5.45 38.07
CA TYR A 36 -27.59 -6.24 37.16
C TYR A 36 -26.40 -5.41 36.67
N ASN A 37 -25.39 -6.10 36.16
CA ASN A 37 -24.27 -5.50 35.44
C ASN A 37 -24.28 -6.04 34.01
N ILE A 38 -24.09 -5.18 33.02
CA ILE A 38 -23.94 -5.60 31.62
C ILE A 38 -22.71 -4.96 31.03
N ARG A 39 -21.89 -5.77 30.34
CA ARG A 39 -20.69 -5.31 29.63
C ARG A 39 -20.68 -5.85 28.22
N ILE A 40 -20.18 -5.03 27.29
CA ILE A 40 -19.85 -5.42 25.92
C ILE A 40 -18.35 -5.22 25.79
N GLY A 41 -17.66 -6.23 25.27
CA GLY A 41 -16.22 -6.22 25.12
C GLY A 41 -15.75 -7.16 24.02
N PHE A 42 -14.46 -7.15 23.78
CA PHE A 42 -13.77 -8.13 22.94
C PHE A 42 -12.55 -8.62 23.69
N ASP A 43 -12.24 -9.91 23.57
CA ASP A 43 -11.23 -10.57 24.39
C ASP A 43 -11.31 -10.19 25.88
N ASN A 44 -10.29 -9.51 26.40
CA ASN A 44 -10.22 -9.02 27.78
C ASN A 44 -10.54 -7.52 27.92
N THR A 45 -10.85 -6.85 26.82
CA THR A 45 -11.07 -5.40 26.79
C THR A 45 -12.55 -5.07 26.83
N THR A 46 -12.90 -4.20 27.77
CA THR A 46 -14.28 -3.75 27.96
C THR A 46 -14.53 -2.49 27.15
N LEU A 47 -15.42 -2.57 26.18
CA LEU A 47 -15.79 -1.45 25.31
C LEU A 47 -16.86 -0.57 25.96
N ALA A 48 -17.83 -1.20 26.60
CA ALA A 48 -18.85 -0.52 27.39
C ALA A 48 -19.20 -1.38 28.61
N SER A 49 -19.39 -0.72 29.76
CA SER A 49 -19.78 -1.37 31.00
C SER A 49 -20.79 -0.53 31.73
N TYR A 50 -21.86 -1.18 32.18
CA TYR A 50 -22.94 -0.56 32.93
C TYR A 50 -23.16 -1.40 34.18
N THR A 51 -22.78 -0.84 35.33
CA THR A 51 -22.81 -1.52 36.63
C THR A 51 -23.89 -0.96 37.54
N GLY A 52 -24.38 -1.77 38.48
CA GLY A 52 -25.34 -1.35 39.49
C GLY A 52 -26.67 -0.89 38.89
N CYS A 53 -27.10 -1.53 37.82
CA CYS A 53 -28.16 -1.06 36.97
C CYS A 53 -29.55 -1.33 37.61
N VAL A 54 -30.18 -0.29 38.18
CA VAL A 54 -31.46 -0.34 38.90
C VAL A 54 -32.47 0.60 38.23
N ASN A 55 -33.55 0.07 37.66
CA ASN A 55 -34.69 0.78 37.04
C ASN A 55 -34.40 1.75 35.86
N ASN A 56 -33.31 2.52 35.86
CA ASN A 56 -32.97 3.52 34.83
C ASN A 56 -31.54 3.35 34.32
N CYS A 57 -31.37 2.42 33.38
CA CYS A 57 -30.09 2.12 32.75
C CYS A 57 -29.95 2.87 31.40
N PRO A 58 -28.74 3.23 30.97
CA PRO A 58 -28.49 4.01 29.74
C PRO A 58 -28.77 3.25 28.42
N GLY A 59 -29.33 2.05 28.48
CA GLY A 59 -29.75 1.31 27.29
C GLY A 59 -31.01 1.90 26.65
N THR A 60 -31.17 1.70 25.34
CA THR A 60 -32.40 2.05 24.64
C THR A 60 -33.51 1.08 25.03
N VAL A 61 -34.62 1.61 25.54
CA VAL A 61 -35.81 0.80 25.88
C VAL A 61 -36.53 0.39 24.59
N LEU A 62 -36.68 -0.92 24.38
CA LEU A 62 -37.41 -1.48 23.23
C LEU A 62 -38.83 -1.94 23.60
N ASP A 63 -39.00 -2.42 24.83
CA ASP A 63 -40.30 -2.81 25.40
C ASP A 63 -40.24 -2.70 26.92
N ILE A 64 -41.03 -1.79 27.48
CA ILE A 64 -41.09 -1.52 28.92
C ILE A 64 -41.68 -2.68 29.71
N PHE A 65 -42.66 -3.41 29.16
CA PHE A 65 -43.41 -4.42 29.91
C PHE A 65 -42.59 -5.70 30.10
N ASN A 66 -41.75 -6.02 29.11
CA ASN A 66 -40.80 -7.14 29.18
C ASN A 66 -39.41 -6.74 29.70
N TYR A 67 -39.23 -5.47 30.12
CA TYR A 67 -37.96 -4.91 30.55
C TYR A 67 -36.84 -5.16 29.52
N LYS A 68 -37.18 -4.96 28.25
CA LYS A 68 -36.32 -5.17 27.09
C LYS A 68 -35.51 -3.91 26.81
N LEU A 69 -34.21 -3.99 27.04
CA LEU A 69 -33.27 -2.90 26.78
C LEU A 69 -32.19 -3.36 25.81
N ARG A 70 -31.81 -2.47 24.89
CA ARG A 70 -30.70 -2.65 23.96
C ARG A 70 -29.55 -1.73 24.35
N TYR A 71 -28.37 -2.32 24.48
CA TYR A 71 -27.11 -1.61 24.66
C TYR A 71 -26.35 -1.64 23.35
N THR A 72 -26.00 -0.46 22.85
CA THR A 72 -25.34 -0.30 21.55
C THR A 72 -23.95 0.28 21.76
N VAL A 73 -22.97 -0.29 21.07
CA VAL A 73 -21.59 0.21 21.02
C VAL A 73 -21.24 0.44 19.55
N ASN A 74 -20.77 1.64 19.24
CA ASN A 74 -20.24 1.96 17.92
C ASN A 74 -18.77 1.54 17.86
N ILE A 75 -18.38 0.89 16.78
CA ILE A 75 -17.04 0.38 16.52
C ILE A 75 -16.52 1.01 15.23
N THR A 76 -15.27 1.45 15.26
CA THR A 76 -14.52 1.84 14.07
C THR A 76 -13.31 0.92 13.93
N TRP A 77 -13.14 0.35 12.75
CA TRP A 77 -12.12 -0.63 12.39
C TRP A 77 -11.24 -0.12 11.26
N ASP A 78 -9.92 -0.06 11.47
CA ASP A 78 -8.93 0.44 10.50
C ASP A 78 -8.13 -0.70 9.81
N GLY A 79 -8.57 -1.95 9.97
CA GLY A 79 -7.88 -3.13 9.45
C GLY A 79 -6.87 -3.77 10.41
N MET A 80 -6.52 -3.10 11.51
CA MET A 80 -5.63 -3.66 12.55
C MET A 80 -5.98 -3.19 13.97
N THR A 81 -6.94 -2.28 14.14
CA THR A 81 -7.27 -1.63 15.40
C THR A 81 -8.78 -1.50 15.52
N ILE A 82 -9.31 -1.94 16.67
CA ILE A 82 -10.68 -1.64 17.10
C ILE A 82 -10.64 -0.35 17.91
N SER A 83 -11.48 0.60 17.54
CA SER A 83 -11.68 1.83 18.31
C SER A 83 -13.15 2.07 18.68
N SER A 84 -13.38 2.57 19.89
CA SER A 84 -14.70 2.92 20.41
C SER A 84 -14.58 3.98 21.52
N GLY A 85 -14.99 5.21 21.22
CA GLY A 85 -14.77 6.34 22.14
C GLY A 85 -13.28 6.59 22.37
N SER A 86 -12.82 6.51 23.62
CA SER A 86 -11.40 6.65 23.98
C SER A 86 -10.61 5.35 23.93
N ILE A 87 -11.25 4.22 23.61
CA ILE A 87 -10.61 2.91 23.55
C ILE A 87 -10.04 2.73 22.16
N SER A 88 -8.79 2.26 22.10
CA SER A 88 -8.10 1.88 20.88
C SER A 88 -7.22 0.68 21.20
N GLN A 89 -7.41 -0.44 20.49
CA GLN A 89 -6.59 -1.63 20.70
C GLN A 89 -6.36 -2.37 19.40
N SER A 90 -5.10 -2.71 19.17
CA SER A 90 -4.65 -3.44 18.00
C SER A 90 -4.93 -4.93 18.12
N THR A 91 -5.40 -5.51 17.03
CA THR A 91 -5.78 -6.92 16.89
C THR A 91 -5.81 -7.30 15.40
N THR A 92 -5.63 -8.57 15.09
CA THR A 92 -5.73 -9.12 13.72
C THR A 92 -6.60 -10.37 13.74
N GLY A 93 -7.06 -10.80 12.56
CA GLY A 93 -7.86 -12.02 12.42
C GLY A 93 -9.29 -11.87 12.92
N ASP A 94 -9.96 -13.00 13.14
CA ASP A 94 -11.35 -13.05 13.56
C ASP A 94 -11.62 -12.27 14.85
N GLN A 95 -12.58 -11.34 14.80
CA GLN A 95 -12.90 -10.49 15.93
C GLN A 95 -14.05 -11.09 16.74
N MET A 96 -13.74 -11.60 17.94
CA MET A 96 -14.73 -12.19 18.85
C MET A 96 -15.20 -11.19 19.91
N TYR A 97 -16.43 -10.74 19.76
CA TYR A 97 -17.10 -9.88 20.73
C TYR A 97 -17.94 -10.69 21.71
N GLN A 98 -18.10 -10.17 22.91
CA GLN A 98 -18.92 -10.75 23.96
C GLN A 98 -19.82 -9.71 24.59
N CYS A 99 -21.09 -10.07 24.78
CA CYS A 99 -21.97 -9.43 25.73
C CYS A 99 -22.11 -10.31 26.97
N VAL A 100 -21.84 -9.73 28.13
CA VAL A 100 -21.85 -10.43 29.42
C VAL A 100 -22.84 -9.74 30.36
N LEU A 101 -23.78 -10.51 30.87
CA LEU A 101 -24.79 -10.08 31.84
C LEU A 101 -24.55 -10.82 33.16
N ALA A 102 -24.24 -10.06 34.21
CA ALA A 102 -24.03 -10.57 35.57
C ALA A 102 -25.13 -10.08 36.50
N VAL A 103 -25.68 -10.99 37.29
CA VAL A 103 -26.74 -10.72 38.25
C VAL A 103 -26.36 -11.37 39.58
N THR A 104 -26.52 -10.65 40.69
CA THR A 104 -26.22 -11.17 42.03
C THR A 104 -27.00 -12.47 42.28
N ASN A 105 -26.30 -13.49 42.77
CA ASN A 105 -26.85 -14.83 43.06
C ASN A 105 -27.43 -15.58 41.85
N GLN A 106 -27.02 -15.23 40.62
CA GLN A 106 -27.40 -15.98 39.41
C GLN A 106 -26.16 -16.28 38.55
N PRO A 107 -26.18 -17.35 37.73
CA PRO A 107 -25.12 -17.61 36.77
C PRO A 107 -24.98 -16.46 35.76
N THR A 108 -23.74 -16.07 35.48
CA THR A 108 -23.41 -15.10 34.42
C THR A 108 -23.88 -15.63 33.07
N ARG A 109 -24.53 -14.77 32.29
CA ARG A 109 -24.97 -15.09 30.92
C ARG A 109 -24.02 -14.41 29.93
N ILE A 110 -23.57 -15.16 28.93
CA ILE A 110 -22.65 -14.69 27.91
C ILE A 110 -23.27 -15.02 26.55
N ARG A 111 -23.23 -14.07 25.63
CA ARG A 111 -23.42 -14.31 24.20
C ARG A 111 -22.23 -13.74 23.46
N SER A 112 -21.73 -14.49 22.49
CA SER A 112 -20.60 -14.10 21.67
C SER A 112 -21.01 -14.00 20.22
N ILE A 113 -20.34 -13.14 19.47
CA ILE A 113 -20.41 -13.07 18.01
C ILE A 113 -19.00 -12.94 17.48
N THR A 114 -18.73 -13.57 16.35
CA THR A 114 -17.44 -13.49 15.67
C THR A 114 -17.65 -12.83 14.32
N ILE A 115 -16.84 -11.81 14.04
CA ILE A 115 -16.76 -11.16 12.73
C ILE A 115 -15.52 -11.71 12.03
N LYS A 116 -15.71 -12.21 10.80
CA LYS A 116 -14.62 -12.81 10.02
C LYS A 116 -13.72 -11.75 9.41
N VAL A 117 -12.42 -11.84 9.66
CA VAL A 117 -11.42 -10.89 9.14
C VAL A 117 -10.15 -11.66 8.76
N PRO A 118 -9.55 -11.36 7.60
CA PRO A 118 -8.25 -11.93 7.25
C PRO A 118 -7.19 -11.59 8.30
N ASP A 119 -6.46 -12.60 8.75
CA ASP A 119 -5.43 -12.45 9.79
C ASP A 119 -4.10 -11.93 9.22
N THR A 120 -3.83 -12.23 7.95
CA THR A 120 -2.55 -11.90 7.31
C THR A 120 -2.70 -10.88 6.19
N ALA A 121 -1.69 -10.01 6.05
CA ALA A 121 -1.58 -9.16 4.89
C ALA A 121 -1.24 -10.00 3.64
N PRO A 122 -1.71 -9.62 2.44
CA PRO A 122 -1.31 -10.27 1.20
C PRO A 122 0.22 -10.27 1.04
N SER A 123 0.81 -11.44 0.85
CA SER A 123 2.26 -11.59 0.72
C SER A 123 2.72 -11.44 -0.73
N SER A 124 4.03 -11.22 -0.91
CA SER A 124 4.68 -11.12 -2.23
C SER A 124 4.10 -10.06 -3.16
N LEU A 125 3.58 -8.95 -2.60
CA LEU A 125 3.09 -7.84 -3.39
C LEU A 125 4.23 -7.22 -4.19
N ALA A 126 4.12 -7.25 -5.52
CA ALA A 126 5.16 -6.79 -6.43
C ALA A 126 4.57 -6.15 -7.69
N VAL A 127 5.35 -5.25 -8.31
CA VAL A 127 5.05 -4.73 -9.65
C VAL A 127 5.49 -5.76 -10.68
N VAL A 128 4.59 -6.18 -11.56
CA VAL A 128 4.88 -7.12 -12.65
C VAL A 128 4.97 -6.44 -14.01
N ASN A 129 4.30 -5.30 -14.18
CA ASN A 129 4.41 -4.48 -15.37
C ASN A 129 4.10 -3.02 -15.02
N LYS A 130 4.71 -2.06 -15.71
CA LYS A 130 4.41 -0.63 -15.54
C LYS A 130 4.60 0.12 -16.85
N THR A 131 3.76 1.12 -17.07
CA THR A 131 3.87 2.11 -18.14
C THR A 131 3.79 3.51 -17.53
N ALA A 132 3.73 4.55 -18.37
CA ALA A 132 3.61 5.92 -17.89
C ALA A 132 2.26 6.21 -17.20
N THR A 133 1.20 5.49 -17.59
CA THR A 133 -0.16 5.72 -17.08
C THR A 133 -0.81 4.46 -16.52
N THR A 134 -0.08 3.34 -16.46
CA THR A 134 -0.59 2.08 -15.92
C THR A 134 0.44 1.39 -15.02
N ILE A 135 -0.04 0.69 -13.99
CA ILE A 135 0.78 -0.19 -13.16
C ILE A 135 0.02 -1.50 -13.00
N THR A 136 0.66 -2.62 -13.31
CA THR A 136 0.16 -3.96 -12.99
C THR A 136 0.92 -4.50 -11.78
N VAL A 137 0.19 -4.87 -10.74
CA VAL A 137 0.73 -5.48 -9.53
C VAL A 137 0.17 -6.89 -9.34
N SER A 138 0.93 -7.74 -8.67
CA SER A 138 0.49 -9.07 -8.27
C SER A 138 0.85 -9.38 -6.83
N TRP A 139 0.14 -10.33 -6.22
CA TRP A 139 0.39 -10.84 -4.88
C TRP A 139 0.17 -12.37 -4.83
N THR A 140 0.42 -12.99 -3.69
CA THR A 140 0.10 -14.42 -3.48
C THR A 140 -1.40 -14.58 -3.23
N ALA A 141 -2.06 -15.45 -3.99
CA ALA A 141 -3.48 -15.76 -3.81
C ALA A 141 -3.71 -16.42 -2.43
N LEU A 142 -4.93 -16.28 -1.91
CA LEU A 142 -5.31 -16.80 -0.60
C LEU A 142 -6.35 -17.92 -0.73
N ASP A 143 -6.37 -18.82 0.25
CA ASP A 143 -7.41 -19.82 0.37
C ASP A 143 -8.78 -19.15 0.62
N SER A 144 -9.85 -19.76 0.13
CA SER A 144 -11.20 -19.22 0.29
C SER A 144 -11.70 -19.23 1.74
N SER A 145 -10.99 -19.89 2.66
CA SER A 145 -11.24 -19.78 4.10
C SER A 145 -10.71 -18.48 4.70
N ASP A 146 -9.72 -17.88 4.06
CA ASP A 146 -8.90 -16.81 4.64
C ASP A 146 -9.27 -15.44 4.07
N ALA A 147 -9.82 -15.40 2.85
CA ALA A 147 -10.29 -14.18 2.21
C ALA A 147 -11.45 -14.46 1.24
N ASP A 148 -12.32 -13.47 1.06
CA ASP A 148 -13.36 -13.46 0.02
C ASP A 148 -12.90 -12.66 -1.22
N GLY A 149 -11.89 -11.80 -1.07
CA GLY A 149 -11.34 -10.96 -2.13
C GLY A 149 -10.31 -9.96 -1.61
N PHE A 150 -10.01 -8.94 -2.41
CA PHE A 150 -9.02 -7.91 -2.12
C PHE A 150 -9.54 -6.49 -2.39
N VAL A 151 -9.04 -5.53 -1.62
CA VAL A 151 -9.21 -4.10 -1.88
C VAL A 151 -7.85 -3.47 -2.10
N ILE A 152 -7.74 -2.71 -3.18
CA ILE A 152 -6.52 -2.04 -3.61
C ILE A 152 -6.77 -0.54 -3.48
N ASN A 153 -5.98 0.12 -2.64
CA ASN A 153 -5.99 1.56 -2.48
C ASN A 153 -4.71 2.15 -3.09
N VAL A 154 -4.88 3.09 -4.01
CA VAL A 154 -3.80 3.76 -4.71
C VAL A 154 -3.82 5.22 -4.33
N THR A 155 -2.71 5.70 -3.80
CA THR A 155 -2.51 7.08 -3.38
C THR A 155 -1.27 7.62 -4.10
N SER A 156 -1.23 8.92 -4.36
CA SER A 156 -0.02 9.65 -4.72
C SER A 156 0.47 10.45 -3.50
N ASP A 157 1.60 11.13 -3.63
CA ASP A 157 2.13 12.01 -2.58
C ASP A 157 1.15 13.13 -2.17
N THR A 158 0.16 13.45 -3.02
CA THR A 158 -0.80 14.54 -2.77
C THR A 158 -2.23 14.08 -2.50
N ASP A 159 -2.67 12.94 -3.04
CA ASP A 159 -4.10 12.58 -3.08
C ASP A 159 -4.36 11.06 -3.11
N THR A 160 -5.57 10.67 -2.70
CA THR A 160 -6.12 9.34 -3.03
C THR A 160 -6.55 9.33 -4.48
N VAL A 161 -6.01 8.39 -5.25
CA VAL A 161 -6.15 8.33 -6.71
C VAL A 161 -7.29 7.41 -7.10
N GLN A 162 -7.29 6.19 -6.59
CA GLN A 162 -8.33 5.20 -6.85
C GLN A 162 -8.37 4.13 -5.75
N THR A 163 -9.56 3.61 -5.50
CA THR A 163 -9.78 2.45 -4.63
C THR A 163 -10.61 1.44 -5.39
N VAL A 164 -10.14 0.18 -5.46
CA VAL A 164 -10.77 -0.87 -6.27
C VAL A 164 -10.98 -2.10 -5.42
N GLN A 165 -12.19 -2.66 -5.45
CA GLN A 165 -12.51 -3.95 -4.86
C GLN A 165 -12.48 -5.04 -5.94
N VAL A 166 -11.86 -6.17 -5.62
CA VAL A 166 -11.76 -7.36 -6.47
C VAL A 166 -12.30 -8.55 -5.70
N GLU A 167 -13.33 -9.19 -6.23
CA GLU A 167 -13.93 -10.39 -5.64
C GLU A 167 -13.13 -11.65 -6.00
N GLY A 168 -13.09 -12.64 -5.11
CA GLY A 168 -12.45 -13.93 -5.31
C GLY A 168 -11.05 -14.01 -4.71
N SER A 169 -10.86 -14.94 -3.77
CA SER A 169 -9.59 -15.16 -3.07
C SER A 169 -8.43 -15.63 -3.97
N SER A 170 -8.78 -16.23 -5.11
CA SER A 170 -7.83 -16.68 -6.13
C SER A 170 -7.34 -15.57 -7.07
N ASN A 171 -8.02 -14.41 -7.10
CA ASN A 171 -7.56 -13.27 -7.88
C ASN A 171 -6.33 -12.67 -7.24
N ASN A 172 -5.25 -12.57 -8.01
CA ASN A 172 -3.93 -12.25 -7.46
C ASN A 172 -3.17 -11.19 -8.27
N THR A 173 -3.85 -10.52 -9.20
CA THR A 173 -3.27 -9.51 -10.08
C THR A 173 -4.31 -8.44 -10.43
N ILE A 174 -3.86 -7.21 -10.59
CA ILE A 174 -4.69 -6.10 -11.07
C ILE A 174 -3.85 -5.13 -11.90
N THR A 175 -4.47 -4.57 -12.95
CA THR A 175 -3.91 -3.45 -13.70
C THR A 175 -4.63 -2.16 -13.35
N LEU A 176 -3.87 -1.25 -12.75
CA LEU A 176 -4.28 0.12 -12.42
C LEU A 176 -4.07 0.99 -13.65
N ASN A 177 -5.11 1.68 -14.09
CA ASN A 177 -5.10 2.53 -15.29
C ASN A 177 -5.31 4.00 -14.92
N GLY A 178 -5.10 4.90 -15.89
CA GLY A 178 -5.40 6.33 -15.74
C GLY A 178 -4.47 7.06 -14.78
N LEU A 179 -3.28 6.52 -14.55
CA LEU A 179 -2.27 7.15 -13.70
C LEU A 179 -1.62 8.33 -14.44
N ARG A 180 -1.24 9.35 -13.69
CA ARG A 180 -0.37 10.43 -14.16
C ARG A 180 1.06 9.94 -14.30
N GLU A 181 1.76 10.47 -15.30
CA GLU A 181 3.18 10.25 -15.53
C GLU A 181 4.03 10.97 -14.47
N VAL A 182 5.28 10.53 -14.27
CA VAL A 182 6.25 11.17 -13.35
C VAL A 182 5.68 11.31 -11.94
N THR A 183 4.96 10.29 -11.47
CA THR A 183 4.26 10.34 -10.18
C THR A 183 4.61 9.12 -9.35
N THR A 184 4.96 9.35 -8.08
CA THR A 184 5.09 8.26 -7.10
C THR A 184 3.71 7.88 -6.60
N TYR A 185 3.37 6.60 -6.71
CA TYR A 185 2.17 6.03 -6.13
C TYR A 185 2.54 5.11 -4.98
N SER A 186 1.77 5.17 -3.90
CA SER A 186 1.71 4.16 -2.86
C SER A 186 0.49 3.28 -3.10
N ILE A 187 0.74 1.99 -3.35
CA ILE A 187 -0.29 0.99 -3.63
C ILE A 187 -0.38 0.08 -2.41
N THR A 188 -1.54 0.09 -1.77
CA THR A 188 -1.87 -0.75 -0.63
C THR A 188 -2.89 -1.81 -1.03
N VAL A 189 -2.59 -3.08 -0.78
CA VAL A 189 -3.52 -4.20 -0.99
C VAL A 189 -3.90 -4.78 0.37
N ARG A 190 -5.20 -4.96 0.61
CA ARG A 190 -5.78 -5.62 1.79
C ARG A 190 -6.67 -6.76 1.34
N ALA A 191 -6.53 -7.93 1.96
CA ALA A 191 -7.54 -8.97 1.83
C ALA A 191 -8.81 -8.56 2.62
N TYR A 192 -9.97 -9.11 2.26
CA TYR A 192 -11.19 -8.86 3.02
C TYR A 192 -12.05 -10.11 3.20
N GLN A 193 -12.86 -10.10 4.27
CA GLN A 193 -14.02 -10.97 4.48
C GLN A 193 -15.22 -10.09 4.88
N GLN A 194 -15.69 -10.18 6.13
CA GLN A 194 -16.69 -9.24 6.64
C GLN A 194 -16.06 -7.88 6.98
N LEU A 195 -14.76 -7.85 7.28
CA LEU A 195 -13.96 -6.64 7.45
C LEU A 195 -12.64 -6.77 6.66
N LEU A 196 -11.97 -5.63 6.47
CA LEU A 196 -10.63 -5.54 5.87
C LEU A 196 -9.56 -6.09 6.82
N GLY A 197 -8.61 -6.85 6.28
CA GLY A 197 -7.43 -7.31 7.02
C GLY A 197 -6.26 -6.32 6.99
N PRO A 198 -5.08 -6.74 7.49
CA PRO A 198 -3.87 -5.94 7.49
C PRO A 198 -3.39 -5.54 6.08
N PRO A 199 -2.70 -4.39 5.92
CA PRO A 199 -2.24 -3.89 4.63
C PRO A 199 -0.90 -4.48 4.20
N SER A 200 -0.74 -4.68 2.89
CA SER A 200 0.54 -4.86 2.20
C SER A 200 0.75 -3.67 1.29
N THR A 201 1.88 -2.96 1.39
CA THR A 201 2.09 -1.69 0.67
C THR A 201 3.41 -1.68 -0.10
N ILE A 202 3.38 -1.14 -1.32
CA ILE A 202 4.56 -0.87 -2.14
C ILE A 202 4.51 0.55 -2.68
N SER A 203 5.67 1.14 -2.96
CA SER A 203 5.80 2.44 -3.62
C SER A 203 6.33 2.25 -5.03
N VAL A 204 5.68 2.87 -6.01
CA VAL A 204 5.94 2.69 -7.43
C VAL A 204 5.90 4.03 -8.14
N PHE A 205 6.97 4.37 -8.85
CA PHE A 205 7.03 5.60 -9.64
C PHE A 205 6.62 5.30 -11.09
N THR A 206 5.62 6.01 -11.62
CA THR A 206 5.28 5.98 -13.05
C THR A 206 6.28 6.86 -13.80
N HIS A 207 6.99 6.28 -14.75
CA HIS A 207 7.98 7.02 -15.55
C HIS A 207 7.28 7.87 -16.63
N CYS A 208 8.02 8.80 -17.27
CA CYS A 208 7.55 9.44 -18.50
C CYS A 208 7.33 8.39 -19.60
N GLN A 209 6.43 8.69 -20.53
CA GLN A 209 6.21 7.90 -21.74
C GLN A 209 7.51 7.34 -22.32
N GLN A 210 7.70 6.04 -22.21
CA GLN A 210 8.01 5.15 -23.32
C GLN A 210 8.24 3.75 -22.75
N GLY A 211 7.60 2.74 -23.35
CA GLY A 211 8.14 1.38 -23.24
C GLY A 211 9.56 1.43 -23.79
N GLY A 212 10.56 1.29 -22.93
CA GLY A 212 11.97 1.38 -23.32
C GLY A 212 12.83 2.16 -22.33
N ILE A 213 14.00 2.55 -22.83
CA ILE A 213 15.06 3.24 -22.10
C ILE A 213 14.81 4.76 -22.07
N TYR A 214 15.10 5.43 -20.96
CA TYR A 214 14.95 6.89 -20.81
C TYR A 214 16.05 7.50 -19.95
N PHE A 215 16.20 8.84 -19.99
CA PHE A 215 17.09 9.57 -19.09
C PHE A 215 16.33 10.18 -17.92
N LYS A 216 16.94 10.21 -16.74
CA LYS A 216 16.47 10.91 -15.55
C LYS A 216 17.56 11.86 -15.05
N HIS A 217 17.19 13.11 -14.77
CA HIS A 217 18.10 14.13 -14.28
C HIS A 217 17.31 15.12 -13.41
N ASN A 218 17.81 15.46 -12.22
CA ASN A 218 17.13 16.33 -11.24
C ASN A 218 15.66 15.96 -10.97
N GLY A 219 15.37 14.66 -10.90
CA GLY A 219 14.03 14.14 -10.67
C GLY A 219 13.11 14.14 -11.90
N ASN A 220 13.49 14.81 -12.99
CA ASN A 220 12.73 14.85 -14.24
C ASN A 220 13.18 13.76 -15.20
N CYS A 221 12.27 13.31 -16.06
CA CYS A 221 12.60 12.38 -17.13
C CYS A 221 12.78 13.12 -18.46
N HIS A 222 13.64 12.57 -19.29
CA HIS A 222 14.14 13.17 -20.51
C HIS A 222 14.13 12.11 -21.62
N GLN A 223 13.62 12.49 -22.80
CA GLN A 223 13.49 11.60 -23.96
C GLN A 223 14.81 11.48 -24.74
N ASN A 224 14.83 10.62 -25.75
CA ASN A 224 15.93 10.54 -26.69
C ASN A 224 16.16 11.90 -27.38
N GLY A 225 17.42 12.31 -27.51
CA GLY A 225 17.79 13.61 -28.07
C GLY A 225 17.83 14.77 -27.06
N SER A 226 17.83 14.48 -25.75
CA SER A 226 17.84 15.52 -24.70
C SER A 226 19.19 16.20 -24.53
N TYR A 227 19.17 17.37 -23.89
CA TYR A 227 20.32 18.26 -23.71
C TYR A 227 20.59 18.45 -22.22
N PHE A 228 21.84 18.27 -21.80
CA PHE A 228 22.27 18.45 -20.41
C PHE A 228 23.50 19.33 -20.35
N TRP A 229 23.51 20.27 -19.40
CA TRP A 229 24.66 21.12 -19.19
C TRP A 229 25.66 20.40 -18.29
N ASP A 230 26.92 20.39 -18.67
CA ASP A 230 28.01 19.73 -17.95
C ASP A 230 28.09 20.19 -16.48
N ASN A 231 27.88 21.48 -16.25
CA ASN A 231 27.91 22.12 -14.95
C ASN A 231 26.72 21.74 -14.06
N THR A 232 25.65 21.19 -14.62
CA THR A 232 24.51 20.63 -13.88
C THR A 232 24.67 19.14 -13.60
N VAL A 233 25.70 18.49 -14.13
CA VAL A 233 25.92 17.04 -14.05
C VAL A 233 27.22 16.76 -13.27
N ASN A 234 27.54 17.60 -12.29
CA ASN A 234 28.87 17.65 -11.66
C ASN A 234 29.01 16.76 -10.38
N ALA A 235 27.93 16.10 -9.97
CA ALA A 235 27.88 15.30 -8.76
C ALA A 235 27.03 14.04 -8.96
N VAL A 236 27.26 13.02 -8.12
CA VAL A 236 26.49 11.76 -8.16
C VAL A 236 24.98 12.00 -8.00
N THR A 237 24.59 12.97 -7.16
CA THR A 237 23.18 13.35 -6.94
C THR A 237 22.54 14.07 -8.13
N GLU A 238 23.37 14.61 -9.02
CA GLU A 238 22.98 15.38 -10.21
C GLU A 238 23.28 14.60 -11.51
N ALA A 239 23.58 13.31 -11.39
CA ALA A 239 23.92 12.47 -12.53
C ALA A 239 22.79 12.41 -13.57
N ILE A 240 23.15 12.19 -14.83
CA ILE A 240 22.23 11.72 -15.86
C ILE A 240 22.07 10.21 -15.66
N SER A 241 20.93 9.79 -15.14
CA SER A 241 20.57 8.38 -14.99
C SER A 241 19.94 7.86 -16.28
N CYS A 242 20.62 6.98 -16.98
CA CYS A 242 20.01 6.18 -18.04
C CYS A 242 19.33 4.97 -17.41
N VAL A 243 18.03 4.79 -17.64
CA VAL A 243 17.22 3.80 -16.93
C VAL A 243 16.42 2.95 -17.91
N LEU A 244 16.46 1.63 -17.73
CA LEU A 244 15.62 0.65 -18.41
C LEU A 244 14.74 -0.10 -17.39
N PRO A 245 13.45 0.24 -17.30
CA PRO A 245 12.55 -0.35 -16.31
C PRO A 245 12.38 -1.87 -16.38
N GLY A 246 12.17 -2.51 -15.23
CA GLY A 246 11.75 -3.91 -15.13
C GLY A 246 12.76 -4.92 -15.68
N THR A 247 14.02 -4.51 -15.83
CA THR A 247 15.12 -5.35 -16.30
C THR A 247 16.28 -5.25 -15.34
N SER A 248 17.05 -6.33 -15.20
CA SER A 248 18.28 -6.30 -14.43
C SER A 248 19.44 -5.85 -15.31
N LEU A 249 20.30 -4.96 -14.79
CA LEU A 249 21.51 -4.54 -15.49
C LEU A 249 22.47 -5.73 -15.64
N THR A 250 22.97 -5.97 -16.85
CA THR A 250 24.01 -6.98 -17.06
C THR A 250 25.38 -6.33 -17.21
N THR A 251 25.51 -5.38 -18.12
CA THR A 251 26.76 -4.66 -18.37
C THR A 251 26.49 -3.16 -18.47
N GLY A 252 25.61 -2.76 -19.40
CA GLY A 252 25.33 -1.36 -19.72
C GLY A 252 26.56 -0.62 -20.25
N GLN A 253 26.34 0.44 -21.04
CA GLN A 253 27.48 1.21 -21.54
C GLN A 253 27.11 2.64 -21.93
N TRP A 254 28.01 3.57 -21.64
CA TRP A 254 28.03 4.92 -22.21
C TRP A 254 29.11 5.00 -23.27
N VAL A 255 28.82 5.63 -24.41
CA VAL A 255 29.77 5.76 -25.51
C VAL A 255 29.55 7.11 -26.21
N ARG A 256 30.62 7.69 -26.75
CA ARG A 256 30.52 8.90 -27.56
C ARG A 256 29.98 8.57 -28.95
N VAL A 257 29.09 9.39 -29.49
CA VAL A 257 28.57 9.18 -30.84
C VAL A 257 29.61 9.52 -31.90
N ALA A 258 30.46 10.52 -31.62
CA ALA A 258 31.54 10.92 -32.54
C ALA A 258 32.65 9.87 -32.67
N ASP A 259 32.81 9.01 -31.66
CA ASP A 259 33.76 7.89 -31.68
C ASP A 259 33.08 6.64 -31.09
N PRO A 260 32.34 5.89 -31.92
CA PRO A 260 31.54 4.76 -31.45
C PRO A 260 32.36 3.56 -30.99
N ASP A 261 33.66 3.53 -31.28
CA ASP A 261 34.62 2.50 -30.85
C ASP A 261 35.35 2.90 -29.54
N ASP A 262 35.16 4.13 -29.03
CA ASP A 262 35.73 4.63 -27.79
C ASP A 262 34.64 4.81 -26.70
N PRO A 263 34.40 3.80 -25.86
CA PRO A 263 33.44 3.91 -24.77
C PRO A 263 33.88 4.94 -23.73
N VAL A 264 32.92 5.54 -23.06
CA VAL A 264 33.19 6.45 -21.95
C VAL A 264 33.87 5.66 -20.82
N ASP A 265 35.12 6.01 -20.49
CA ASP A 265 35.86 5.38 -19.41
C ASP A 265 35.43 5.93 -18.05
N CYS A 266 34.40 5.29 -17.48
CA CYS A 266 33.86 5.62 -16.17
C CYS A 266 34.82 5.39 -14.99
N ASN A 267 35.94 4.68 -15.19
CA ASN A 267 36.89 4.27 -14.14
C ASN A 267 38.30 4.83 -14.36
N SER A 268 38.45 5.81 -15.26
CA SER A 268 39.73 6.40 -15.58
C SER A 268 40.35 7.07 -14.36
N ASN A 269 41.59 6.67 -14.03
CA ASN A 269 42.43 7.34 -13.03
C ASN A 269 43.14 8.57 -13.61
N ASN A 270 42.84 8.94 -14.85
CA ASN A 270 43.42 10.11 -15.50
C ASN A 270 42.69 11.38 -15.06
N ALA A 271 43.44 12.38 -14.58
CA ALA A 271 42.88 13.68 -14.19
C ALA A 271 42.24 14.44 -15.36
N ASN A 272 42.56 14.07 -16.61
CA ASN A 272 41.97 14.67 -17.81
C ASN A 272 40.66 14.00 -18.24
N ASP A 273 40.26 12.91 -17.59
CA ASP A 273 39.01 12.22 -17.87
C ASP A 273 37.92 12.65 -16.88
N PRO A 274 36.93 13.44 -17.34
CA PRO A 274 35.89 13.98 -16.47
C PRO A 274 34.82 12.93 -16.12
N PHE A 275 34.68 11.83 -16.86
CA PHE A 275 33.49 10.97 -16.73
C PHE A 275 33.56 10.04 -15.53
N ARG A 276 32.45 9.94 -14.81
CA ARG A 276 32.27 9.02 -13.69
C ARG A 276 30.89 8.39 -13.80
N CYS A 277 30.80 7.11 -13.45
CA CYS A 277 29.54 6.38 -13.55
C CYS A 277 29.25 5.57 -12.28
N THR A 278 27.97 5.37 -12.01
CA THR A 278 27.49 4.39 -11.02
C THR A 278 26.37 3.59 -11.64
N SER A 279 26.06 2.42 -11.08
CA SER A 279 25.02 1.57 -11.62
C SER A 279 24.13 0.99 -10.53
N VAL A 280 22.88 0.70 -10.91
CA VAL A 280 21.91 -0.01 -10.08
C VAL A 280 21.41 -1.21 -10.88
N THR A 281 21.56 -2.40 -10.30
CA THR A 281 21.28 -3.65 -11.01
C THR A 281 19.79 -3.97 -11.09
N SER A 282 18.98 -3.64 -10.07
CA SER A 282 17.58 -4.05 -9.94
C SER A 282 16.84 -3.09 -8.98
N PRO A 283 15.51 -2.88 -9.08
CA PRO A 283 14.52 -3.49 -10.00
C PRO A 283 14.52 -2.92 -11.42
N ASP A 284 15.14 -1.75 -11.62
CA ASP A 284 15.29 -1.10 -12.91
C ASP A 284 16.79 -0.94 -13.22
N ALA A 285 17.25 -1.50 -14.34
CA ALA A 285 18.62 -1.37 -14.80
C ALA A 285 18.94 0.11 -14.98
N THR A 286 19.90 0.63 -14.22
CA THR A 286 20.26 2.04 -14.24
C THR A 286 21.76 2.22 -14.39
N LEU A 287 22.16 3.10 -15.30
CA LEU A 287 23.54 3.52 -15.50
C LEU A 287 23.63 5.05 -15.42
N ASN A 288 24.23 5.54 -14.36
CA ASN A 288 24.38 6.97 -14.07
C ASN A 288 25.67 7.49 -14.68
N LEU A 289 25.64 8.72 -15.21
CA LEU A 289 26.81 9.46 -15.68
C LEU A 289 26.86 10.82 -14.97
N TYR A 290 27.99 11.14 -14.35
CA TYR A 290 28.29 12.44 -13.78
C TYR A 290 29.74 12.83 -14.09
N LEU A 291 30.07 14.10 -13.91
CA LEU A 291 31.33 14.69 -14.32
C LEU A 291 32.12 15.19 -13.12
N ALA A 292 33.37 14.79 -12.98
CA ALA A 292 34.28 15.27 -11.93
C ALA A 292 34.76 16.71 -12.19
N GLN A 293 34.69 17.17 -13.45
CA GLN A 293 35.03 18.50 -13.91
C GLN A 293 34.27 18.80 -15.21
N GLY A 294 34.19 20.07 -15.61
CA GLY A 294 33.53 20.47 -16.85
C GLY A 294 34.18 19.84 -18.09
N LEU A 295 33.41 19.74 -19.17
CA LEU A 295 33.88 19.22 -20.44
C LEU A 295 34.71 20.28 -21.17
N SER A 296 35.74 19.85 -21.90
CA SER A 296 36.37 20.69 -22.91
C SER A 296 35.58 20.63 -24.22
N GLY A 297 35.71 21.62 -25.11
CA GLY A 297 34.93 21.67 -26.35
C GLY A 297 35.13 20.48 -27.32
N THR A 298 36.16 19.66 -27.14
CA THR A 298 36.33 18.39 -27.89
C THR A 298 35.67 17.19 -27.22
N GLN A 299 35.22 17.38 -25.98
CA GLN A 299 34.50 16.41 -25.16
C GLN A 299 33.00 16.70 -25.15
N GLU A 300 32.55 17.92 -25.41
CA GLU A 300 31.12 18.21 -25.60
C GLU A 300 30.57 17.46 -26.83
N GLY A 301 29.30 17.05 -26.78
CA GLY A 301 28.64 16.43 -27.91
C GLY A 301 27.63 15.36 -27.54
N TRP A 302 27.36 14.46 -28.50
CA TRP A 302 26.35 13.42 -28.36
C TRP A 302 26.92 12.15 -27.72
N TYR A 303 26.21 11.63 -26.74
CA TYR A 303 26.52 10.43 -25.98
C TYR A 303 25.37 9.43 -26.10
N LYS A 304 25.69 8.17 -26.41
CA LYS A 304 24.74 7.05 -26.40
C LYS A 304 24.85 6.29 -25.08
N CYS A 305 23.73 5.97 -24.46
CA CYS A 305 23.61 5.00 -23.38
C CYS A 305 22.89 3.75 -23.88
N CYS A 306 23.42 2.58 -23.53
CA CYS A 306 22.89 1.28 -23.89
C CYS A 306 22.55 0.44 -22.65
N LEU A 307 21.34 -0.15 -22.61
CA LEU A 307 20.85 -1.01 -21.53
C LEU A 307 19.98 -2.16 -22.07
N PRO A 308 19.94 -3.33 -21.40
CA PRO A 308 20.66 -3.66 -20.17
C PRO A 308 22.12 -4.10 -20.42
N THR A 309 22.45 -4.35 -21.70
CA THR A 309 23.77 -4.77 -22.18
C THR A 309 24.55 -3.61 -22.79
N ASP A 310 25.76 -3.88 -23.25
CA ASP A 310 26.62 -2.92 -23.93
C ASP A 310 26.06 -2.50 -25.31
N CYS A 311 26.70 -1.50 -25.93
CA CYS A 311 26.24 -0.95 -27.21
C CYS A 311 26.55 -1.83 -28.43
N SER A 312 27.28 -2.94 -28.25
CA SER A 312 27.62 -3.87 -29.33
C SER A 312 26.50 -4.89 -29.62
N ALA A 313 25.61 -5.12 -28.66
CA ALA A 313 24.53 -6.10 -28.78
C ALA A 313 23.34 -5.55 -29.57
N PHE A 314 22.90 -6.30 -30.59
CA PHE A 314 21.75 -5.94 -31.45
C PHE A 314 20.40 -5.79 -30.70
N SER A 315 20.27 -6.37 -29.51
CA SER A 315 19.06 -6.33 -28.68
C SER A 315 19.12 -5.30 -27.55
N THR A 316 20.16 -4.46 -27.49
CA THR A 316 20.26 -3.43 -26.46
C THR A 316 19.34 -2.25 -26.78
N ASN A 317 18.74 -1.65 -25.75
CA ASN A 317 17.99 -0.42 -25.89
C ASN A 317 18.98 0.75 -25.88
N ILE A 318 18.78 1.74 -26.75
CA ILE A 318 19.69 2.86 -26.92
C ILE A 318 18.95 4.18 -26.73
N ILE A 319 19.55 5.09 -25.96
CA ILE A 319 19.11 6.48 -25.85
C ILE A 319 20.30 7.42 -25.96
N ILE A 320 20.10 8.58 -26.58
CA ILE A 320 21.17 9.53 -26.90
C ILE A 320 20.87 10.89 -26.27
N ALA A 321 21.86 11.52 -25.65
CA ALA A 321 21.79 12.88 -25.16
C ALA A 321 23.01 13.70 -25.59
N ASN A 322 22.81 15.00 -25.72
CA ASN A 322 23.89 15.95 -25.90
C ASN A 322 24.31 16.50 -24.53
N ILE A 323 25.61 16.43 -24.23
CA ILE A 323 26.21 16.95 -23.00
C ILE A 323 27.23 18.01 -23.41
N PHE A 324 27.07 19.22 -22.90
CA PHE A 324 27.86 20.38 -23.28
C PHE A 324 28.02 21.38 -22.13
#